data_AF-A0A7S4VHD7-F1
#
_entry.id   AF-A0A7S4VHD7-F1
#
_cell.length_a   1.000
_cell.length_b   1.000
_cell.length_c   1.000
_cell.angle_alpha   90.00
_cell.angle_beta   90.00
_cell.angle_gamma   90.00
#
_symmetry.space_group_name_H-M   'P 1'
#
loop_
_entity.id
_entity.type
_entity.pdbx_description
1 polymer ?
#
loop_
_entity_poly.entity_id
_entity_poly.type
_entity_poly.pdbx_seq_one_letter_code
_entity_poly.pdbx_strand_id
1 'polypeptide(L)'
;MAPGSHLCLLVLFRNDRGEPLPEEVLSGFYDLCGANHGRPVYRKRADDEKVHCYFWRSAEDDDTGWWFGHSVGGEKVLAWHREASAQPPEKGWRVVGGEPDMTLTVRLREELDVEEAAPPCARTASAPTSVTTPPSKPMPSRRPRVTPSCVPAAAAAAQPAACEVPPSGAPAGRR
;
A
#
# COMPACT_ATOMS: atom_id res chain seq x y z
N MET A 1 -7.87 -15.01 -18.73
CA MET A 1 -7.45 -13.66 -19.16
C MET A 1 -7.68 -13.57 -20.65
N ALA A 2 -8.55 -12.68 -21.09
CA ALA A 2 -8.66 -12.37 -22.51
C ALA A 2 -7.35 -11.67 -22.96
N PRO A 3 -6.92 -11.85 -24.21
CA PRO A 3 -5.83 -11.05 -24.76
C PRO A 3 -6.22 -9.57 -24.69
N GLY A 4 -5.35 -8.74 -24.11
CA GLY A 4 -5.60 -7.30 -23.95
C GLY A 4 -6.52 -6.95 -22.77
N SER A 5 -6.35 -7.58 -21.61
CA SER A 5 -6.97 -7.09 -20.36
C SER A 5 -5.89 -6.82 -19.33
N HIS A 6 -5.88 -5.62 -18.77
CA HIS A 6 -5.01 -5.29 -17.64
C HIS A 6 -5.81 -5.10 -16.35
N LEU A 7 -5.19 -5.48 -15.23
CA LEU A 7 -5.78 -5.31 -13.91
C LEU A 7 -5.53 -3.88 -13.43
N CYS A 8 -6.61 -3.21 -13.04
CA CYS A 8 -6.55 -1.89 -12.42
C CYS A 8 -7.40 -1.85 -11.15
N LEU A 9 -7.13 -0.89 -10.26
CA LEU A 9 -7.97 -0.61 -9.10
C LEU A 9 -8.76 0.67 -9.34
N LEU A 10 -10.04 0.63 -8.99
CA LEU A 10 -10.85 1.81 -8.75
C LEU A 10 -10.89 2.06 -7.25
N VAL A 11 -10.30 3.16 -6.80
CA VAL A 11 -10.29 3.59 -5.41
C VAL A 11 -11.27 4.74 -5.24
N LEU A 12 -12.19 4.60 -4.29
CA LEU A 12 -13.21 5.59 -3.98
C LEU A 12 -13.09 5.98 -2.51
N PHE A 13 -12.81 7.24 -2.26
CA PHE A 13 -12.83 7.83 -0.93
C PHE A 13 -14.10 8.67 -0.76
N ARG A 14 -14.89 8.38 0.28
CA ARG A 14 -16.17 9.07 0.55
C ARG A 14 -16.29 9.32 2.05
N ASN A 15 -16.88 10.45 2.44
CA ASN A 15 -17.43 10.60 3.79
C ASN A 15 -18.86 10.07 3.84
N ASP A 16 -19.41 9.88 5.04
CA ASP A 16 -20.82 9.48 5.24
C ASP A 16 -21.82 10.47 4.60
N ARG A 17 -21.42 11.73 4.41
CA ARG A 17 -22.25 12.74 3.75
C ARG A 17 -22.24 12.66 2.23
N GLY A 18 -21.36 11.83 1.64
CA GLY A 18 -21.19 11.72 0.19
C GLY A 18 -20.58 12.94 -0.50
N GLU A 19 -20.08 13.91 0.27
CA GLU A 19 -19.49 15.15 -0.22
C GLU A 19 -18.02 14.92 -0.64
N PRO A 20 -17.57 15.54 -1.75
CA PRO A 20 -16.17 15.46 -2.17
C PRO A 20 -15.27 16.17 -1.16
N LEU A 21 -14.31 15.44 -0.58
CA LEU A 21 -13.35 15.95 0.39
C LEU A 21 -11.99 16.24 -0.27
N PRO A 22 -11.21 17.18 0.27
CA PRO A 22 -9.89 17.56 -0.26
C PRO A 22 -8.84 16.42 -0.23
N GLU A 23 -9.09 15.32 0.47
CA GLU A 23 -8.26 14.09 0.40
C GLU A 23 -8.60 13.19 -0.80
N GLU A 24 -9.01 13.79 -1.94
CA GLU A 24 -9.08 13.16 -3.28
C GLU A 24 -7.75 12.54 -3.74
N VAL A 25 -6.68 12.74 -2.98
CA VAL A 25 -5.35 12.13 -3.15
C VAL A 25 -5.44 10.60 -3.32
N LEU A 26 -6.34 9.92 -2.61
CA LEU A 26 -6.51 8.46 -2.74
C LEU A 26 -7.46 8.05 -3.86
N SER A 27 -8.47 8.86 -4.18
CA SER A 27 -9.50 8.53 -5.16
C SER A 27 -8.95 8.51 -6.59
N GLY A 28 -9.37 7.51 -7.38
CA GLY A 28 -9.04 7.42 -8.80
C GLY A 28 -8.72 6.01 -9.27
N PHE A 29 -8.20 5.93 -10.49
CA PHE A 29 -7.76 4.69 -11.11
C PHE A 29 -6.28 4.43 -10.83
N TYR A 30 -5.95 3.17 -10.56
CA TYR A 30 -4.58 2.73 -10.34
C TYR A 30 -4.25 1.58 -11.28
N ASP A 31 -3.16 1.72 -12.01
CA ASP A 31 -2.69 0.72 -12.94
C ASP A 31 -1.68 -0.21 -12.28
N LEU A 32 -1.77 -1.50 -12.61
CA LEU A 32 -0.76 -2.47 -12.21
C LEU A 32 0.60 -2.04 -12.78
N CYS A 33 1.58 -1.80 -11.90
CA CYS A 33 2.90 -1.31 -12.29
C CYS A 33 4.06 -2.22 -11.86
N GLY A 34 3.79 -3.25 -11.05
CA GLY A 34 4.80 -4.18 -10.59
C GLY A 34 4.30 -5.16 -9.53
N ALA A 35 5.23 -5.68 -8.73
CA ALA A 35 4.93 -6.58 -7.63
C ALA A 35 5.86 -6.32 -6.43
N ASN A 36 5.35 -6.53 -5.21
CA ASN A 36 6.09 -6.46 -3.96
C ASN A 36 5.72 -7.65 -3.06
N HIS A 37 6.70 -8.32 -2.45
CA HIS A 37 6.51 -9.54 -1.64
C HIS A 37 5.56 -10.58 -2.26
N GLY A 38 5.63 -10.77 -3.59
CA GLY A 38 4.80 -11.73 -4.32
C GLY A 38 3.35 -11.28 -4.58
N ARG A 39 3.01 -10.02 -4.31
CA ARG A 39 1.69 -9.43 -4.56
C ARG A 39 1.76 -8.26 -5.54
N PRO A 40 0.67 -7.95 -6.27
CA PRO A 40 0.66 -6.83 -7.22
C PRO A 40 0.86 -5.48 -6.53
N VAL A 41 1.52 -4.56 -7.23
CA VAL A 41 1.64 -3.14 -6.88
C VAL A 41 0.91 -2.33 -7.92
N TYR A 42 0.06 -1.42 -7.46
CA TYR A 42 -0.72 -0.53 -8.31
C TYR A 42 -0.27 0.92 -8.10
N ARG A 43 -0.21 1.71 -9.16
CA ARG A 43 0.15 3.14 -9.12
C ARG A 43 -1.00 3.97 -9.65
N LYS A 44 -1.33 5.05 -8.95
CA LYS A 44 -2.37 6.01 -9.37
C LYS A 44 -2.04 6.54 -10.77
N ARG A 45 -3.07 6.64 -11.62
CA ARG A 45 -2.95 7.12 -13.01
C ARG A 45 -2.74 8.65 -13.11
N ALA A 46 -3.00 9.39 -12.03
CA ALA A 46 -2.87 10.85 -11.99
C ALA A 46 -1.42 11.33 -12.18
N ASP A 47 -1.24 12.42 -12.93
CA ASP A 47 0.06 12.98 -13.28
C ASP A 47 0.80 13.66 -12.10
N ASP A 48 0.05 14.27 -11.17
CA ASP A 48 0.63 15.11 -10.12
C ASP A 48 1.05 14.35 -8.85
N GLU A 49 0.40 13.21 -8.55
CA GLU A 49 0.58 12.48 -7.29
C GLU A 49 0.89 11.01 -7.50
N LYS A 50 2.10 10.61 -7.07
CA LYS A 50 2.59 9.23 -7.17
C LYS A 50 2.11 8.39 -6.00
N VAL A 51 0.82 8.13 -5.91
CA VAL A 51 0.28 7.21 -4.89
C VAL A 51 0.40 5.76 -5.38
N HIS A 52 0.84 4.87 -4.49
CA HIS A 52 1.00 3.44 -4.73
C HIS A 52 0.17 2.64 -3.73
N CYS A 53 -0.51 1.60 -4.21
CA CYS A 53 -1.11 0.55 -3.41
C CYS A 53 -0.22 -0.69 -3.47
N TYR A 54 0.29 -1.16 -2.33
CA TYR A 54 1.22 -2.28 -2.27
C TYR A 54 1.03 -3.12 -1.01
N PHE A 55 1.43 -4.39 -1.09
CA PHE A 55 1.51 -5.25 0.07
C PHE A 55 2.88 -5.12 0.75
N TRP A 56 2.89 -5.14 2.07
CA TRP A 56 4.08 -5.19 2.91
C TRP A 56 4.01 -6.39 3.84
N ARG A 57 5.13 -7.09 4.01
CA ARG A 57 5.24 -8.20 4.95
C ARG A 57 6.35 -7.88 5.94
N SER A 58 5.97 -7.70 7.21
CA SER A 58 6.93 -7.60 8.31
C SER A 58 7.22 -8.99 8.87
N ALA A 59 8.34 -9.11 9.57
CA ALA A 59 8.70 -10.34 10.28
C ALA A 59 7.89 -10.52 11.58
N GLU A 60 7.39 -9.42 12.16
CA GLU A 60 6.70 -9.40 13.45
C GLU A 60 5.16 -9.25 13.31
N ASP A 61 4.63 -9.43 12.10
CA ASP A 61 3.21 -9.38 11.73
C ASP A 61 2.45 -8.05 11.98
N ASP A 62 2.90 -7.18 12.88
CA ASP A 62 2.22 -5.92 13.25
C ASP A 62 1.99 -4.95 12.08
N ASP A 63 2.92 -4.95 11.12
CA ASP A 63 2.90 -4.12 9.91
C ASP A 63 2.61 -4.93 8.63
N THR A 64 2.22 -6.20 8.76
CA THR A 64 1.88 -7.02 7.60
C THR A 64 0.49 -6.66 7.08
N GLY A 65 0.41 -6.30 5.80
CA GLY A 65 -0.85 -5.86 5.22
C GLY A 65 -0.71 -5.11 3.90
N TRP A 66 -1.81 -4.48 3.50
CA TRP A 66 -1.89 -3.59 2.35
C TRP A 66 -1.77 -2.13 2.76
N TRP A 67 -1.07 -1.35 1.94
CA TRP A 67 -0.68 0.01 2.24
C TRP A 67 -0.89 0.92 1.02
N PHE A 68 -1.32 2.15 1.28
CA PHE A 68 -1.28 3.27 0.36
C PHE A 68 -0.18 4.24 0.81
N GLY A 69 0.68 4.65 -0.11
CA GLY A 69 1.73 5.62 0.17
C GLY A 69 2.32 6.26 -1.07
N HIS A 70 3.15 7.28 -0.87
CA HIS A 70 3.79 8.01 -1.98
C HIS A 70 4.88 7.18 -2.69
N SER A 71 5.32 6.09 -2.07
CA SER A 71 6.32 5.16 -2.60
C SER A 71 6.15 3.80 -1.92
N VAL A 72 6.51 2.73 -2.61
CA VAL A 72 6.51 1.36 -2.05
C VAL A 72 7.55 1.28 -0.93
N GLY A 73 7.11 0.95 0.28
CA GLY A 73 7.97 0.86 1.48
C GLY A 73 8.49 2.21 1.99
N GLY A 74 7.89 3.33 1.56
CA GLY A 74 8.26 4.66 2.04
C GLY A 74 7.64 5.03 3.40
N GLU A 75 8.17 6.07 4.03
CA GLU A 75 7.70 6.54 5.35
C GLU A 75 6.32 7.22 5.30
N LYS A 76 5.95 7.82 4.15
CA LYS A 76 4.70 8.54 3.99
C LYS A 76 3.55 7.61 3.60
N VAL A 77 2.83 7.14 4.63
CA VAL A 77 1.64 6.30 4.52
C VAL A 77 0.36 7.15 4.56
N LEU A 78 -0.58 6.83 3.68
CA LEU A 78 -1.90 7.48 3.58
C LEU A 78 -3.02 6.60 4.14
N ALA A 79 -2.98 5.29 3.88
CA ALA A 79 -3.97 4.34 4.42
C ALA A 79 -3.37 2.93 4.50
N TRP A 80 -3.92 2.08 5.36
CA TRP A 80 -3.46 0.71 5.53
C TRP A 80 -4.57 -0.26 5.95
N HIS A 81 -4.34 -1.54 5.69
CA HIS A 81 -5.21 -2.65 6.08
C HIS A 81 -4.38 -3.88 6.43
N ARG A 82 -4.58 -4.47 7.62
CA ARG A 82 -3.81 -5.61 8.15
C ARG A 82 -4.11 -6.98 7.50
N GLU A 83 -4.77 -7.00 6.35
CA GLU A 83 -5.15 -8.27 5.74
C GLU A 83 -4.03 -8.77 4.83
N ALA A 84 -3.71 -10.06 4.93
CA ALA A 84 -2.71 -10.72 4.12
C ALA A 84 -3.32 -11.42 2.88
N SER A 85 -4.37 -10.84 2.29
CA SER A 85 -5.06 -11.37 1.10
C SER A 85 -4.28 -11.13 -0.18
N ALA A 86 -4.43 -12.04 -1.17
CA ALA A 86 -3.68 -12.00 -2.43
C ALA A 86 -3.88 -10.71 -3.24
N GLN A 87 -5.01 -10.05 -3.00
CA GLN A 87 -5.43 -8.80 -3.61
C GLN A 87 -5.82 -7.81 -2.51
N PRO A 88 -5.79 -6.49 -2.79
CA PRO A 88 -6.17 -5.50 -1.80
C PRO A 88 -7.64 -5.68 -1.37
N PRO A 89 -7.96 -5.56 -0.06
CA PRO A 89 -9.32 -5.73 0.45
C PRO A 89 -10.24 -4.62 -0.04
N GLU A 90 -11.52 -4.92 -0.22
CA GLU A 90 -12.47 -3.93 -0.75
C GLU A 90 -12.76 -2.80 0.25
N LYS A 91 -12.86 -3.12 1.56
CA LYS A 91 -13.28 -2.20 2.62
C LYS A 91 -12.45 -2.43 3.88
N GLY A 92 -12.69 -1.63 4.92
CA GLY A 92 -12.05 -1.79 6.24
C GLY A 92 -10.70 -1.09 6.37
N TRP A 93 -10.35 -0.25 5.41
CA TRP A 93 -9.09 0.49 5.41
C TRP A 93 -9.06 1.53 6.52
N ARG A 94 -7.92 1.64 7.21
CA ARG A 94 -7.65 2.71 8.14
C ARG A 94 -6.89 3.83 7.42
N VAL A 95 -7.48 5.02 7.39
CA VAL A 95 -6.88 6.21 6.76
C VAL A 95 -6.11 7.00 7.81
N VAL A 96 -4.88 7.40 7.48
CA VAL A 96 -4.03 8.19 8.38
C VAL A 96 -4.49 9.65 8.32
N GLY A 97 -4.93 10.20 9.45
CA GLY A 97 -5.45 11.57 9.50
C GLY A 97 -6.90 11.73 9.05
N GLY A 98 -7.55 10.64 8.63
CA GLY A 98 -8.97 10.66 8.24
C GLY A 98 -9.91 10.81 9.43
N GLU A 99 -11.07 11.42 9.18
CA GLU A 99 -12.19 11.46 10.11
C GLU A 99 -12.85 10.08 10.28
N PRO A 100 -13.49 9.79 11.42
CA PRO A 100 -14.09 8.49 11.71
C PRO A 100 -15.19 8.07 10.70
N ASP A 101 -15.81 9.05 10.04
CA ASP A 101 -16.91 8.87 9.10
C ASP A 101 -16.44 8.70 7.63
N MET A 102 -15.14 8.46 7.43
CA MET A 102 -14.55 8.27 6.11
C MET A 102 -14.48 6.80 5.74
N THR A 103 -14.92 6.49 4.52
CA THR A 103 -14.91 5.14 3.95
C THR A 103 -14.06 5.12 2.67
N LEU A 104 -13.00 4.30 2.69
CA LEU A 104 -12.20 3.97 1.52
C LEU A 104 -12.66 2.62 0.95
N THR A 105 -13.06 2.62 -0.32
CA THR A 105 -13.45 1.42 -1.06
C THR A 105 -12.49 1.16 -2.21
N VAL A 106 -11.95 -0.05 -2.30
CA VAL A 106 -11.00 -0.47 -3.34
C VAL A 106 -11.64 -1.58 -4.17
N ARG A 107 -11.79 -1.37 -5.48
CA ARG A 107 -12.38 -2.37 -6.37
C ARG A 107 -11.39 -2.78 -7.43
N LEU A 108 -11.12 -4.08 -7.50
CA LEU A 108 -10.38 -4.64 -8.62
C LEU A 108 -11.25 -4.62 -9.88
N ARG A 109 -10.67 -4.18 -10.99
CA ARG A 109 -11.29 -4.13 -12.30
C ARG A 109 -10.35 -4.79 -13.31
N GLU A 110 -10.95 -5.48 -14.26
CA GLU A 110 -10.28 -5.88 -15.50
C GLU A 110 -10.70 -4.85 -16.56
N GLU A 111 -9.78 -3.98 -16.95
CA GLU A 111 -9.99 -3.04 -18.05
C GLU A 111 -9.53 -3.74 -19.34
N LEU A 112 -10.44 -3.84 -20.30
CA LEU A 112 -10.08 -4.30 -21.64
C LEU A 112 -9.29 -3.17 -22.29
N ASP A 113 -8.07 -3.48 -22.73
CA ASP A 113 -7.37 -2.70 -23.73
C ASP A 113 -8.22 -2.76 -24.99
N VAL A 114 -9.12 -1.78 -25.14
CA VAL A 114 -9.72 -1.51 -26.44
C VAL A 114 -8.56 -0.95 -27.26
N GLU A 115 -7.84 -1.85 -27.91
CA GLU A 115 -6.91 -1.54 -28.98
C GLU A 115 -7.71 -0.64 -29.92
N GLU A 116 -7.47 0.66 -29.81
CA GLU A 116 -8.09 1.67 -30.64
C GLU A 116 -7.86 1.22 -32.07
N ALA A 117 -8.92 0.70 -32.69
CA ALA A 117 -8.92 0.29 -34.06
C ALA A 117 -8.64 1.54 -34.88
N ALA A 118 -7.35 1.79 -35.11
CA ALA A 118 -6.86 2.85 -35.96
C ALA A 118 -7.58 2.71 -37.30
N PRO A 119 -8.21 3.76 -37.84
CA PRO A 119 -8.69 3.69 -39.20
C PRO A 119 -7.47 3.42 -40.10
N PRO A 120 -7.51 2.41 -41.00
CA PRO A 120 -6.40 2.15 -41.90
C PRO A 120 -6.42 3.23 -42.99
N CYS A 121 -5.72 4.33 -42.77
CA CYS A 121 -5.46 5.28 -43.85
C CYS A 121 -4.06 5.90 -43.79
N ALA A 122 -3.28 5.43 -44.76
CA ALA A 122 -2.22 6.12 -45.49
C ALA A 122 -0.83 6.30 -44.84
N ARG A 123 0.07 5.41 -45.31
CA ARG A 123 1.51 5.60 -45.59
C ARG A 123 1.91 7.08 -45.78
N THR A 124 3.06 7.50 -45.21
CA THR A 124 4.34 7.67 -45.93
C THR A 124 5.45 8.15 -44.96
N ALA A 125 6.53 7.36 -44.90
CA ALA A 125 7.94 7.65 -44.56
C ALA A 125 8.29 8.75 -43.52
N SER A 126 9.01 8.37 -42.46
CA SER A 126 10.48 8.51 -42.41
C SER A 126 11.09 7.95 -41.10
N ALA A 127 12.12 7.12 -41.31
CA ALA A 127 13.22 6.65 -40.44
C ALA A 127 13.19 6.82 -38.89
N PRO A 128 13.58 5.77 -38.13
CA PRO A 128 14.20 5.93 -36.83
C PRO A 128 15.73 5.78 -36.92
N THR A 129 16.45 6.90 -36.83
CA THR A 129 17.83 6.90 -36.32
C THR A 129 17.80 7.39 -34.87
N SER A 130 18.17 6.51 -33.95
CA SER A 130 19.24 6.71 -32.96
C SER A 130 18.95 5.97 -31.67
N VAL A 131 19.74 4.90 -31.48
CA VAL A 131 20.19 4.36 -30.21
C VAL A 131 20.51 5.49 -29.23
N THR A 132 19.95 5.44 -28.02
CA THR A 132 20.55 6.05 -26.82
C THR A 132 20.19 5.24 -25.58
N THR A 133 21.25 4.76 -24.98
CA THR A 133 21.47 3.93 -23.79
C THR A 133 20.74 4.42 -22.52
N PRO A 134 20.34 3.53 -21.60
CA PRO A 134 19.83 3.92 -20.28
C PRO A 134 20.93 4.47 -19.37
N PRO A 135 20.68 5.51 -18.54
CA PRO A 135 21.59 5.87 -17.47
C PRO A 135 21.38 4.95 -16.26
N SER A 136 22.30 3.99 -16.08
CA SER A 136 22.54 3.33 -14.81
C SER A 136 23.00 4.37 -13.78
N LYS A 137 22.25 4.57 -12.69
CA LYS A 137 22.74 5.29 -11.52
C LYS A 137 23.26 4.30 -10.46
N PRO A 138 24.51 4.44 -10.03
CA PRO A 138 25.16 3.53 -9.07
C PRO A 138 24.72 3.78 -7.62
N MET A 139 24.57 2.68 -6.87
CA MET A 139 24.51 2.65 -5.41
C MET A 139 25.83 3.17 -4.80
N PRO A 140 25.78 4.00 -3.74
CA PRO A 140 26.88 4.09 -2.80
C PRO A 140 26.70 3.05 -1.69
N SER A 141 27.47 1.95 -1.79
CA SER A 141 27.93 1.22 -0.60
C SER A 141 29.18 1.90 -0.07
N ARG A 142 29.18 2.34 1.19
CA ARG A 142 30.38 2.34 2.06
C ARG A 142 30.01 2.71 3.50
N ARG A 143 30.16 1.73 4.40
CA ARG A 143 30.51 1.96 5.80
C ARG A 143 31.88 2.66 5.88
N PRO A 144 32.18 3.34 6.98
CA PRO A 144 33.15 2.73 7.88
C PRO A 144 32.76 2.78 9.36
N ARG A 145 33.32 1.80 10.05
CA ARG A 145 33.40 1.53 11.49
C ARG A 145 34.15 2.66 12.22
N VAL A 146 33.62 3.10 13.35
CA VAL A 146 34.40 3.69 14.45
C VAL A 146 33.78 3.29 15.79
N THR A 147 34.42 2.34 16.46
CA THR A 147 34.56 2.26 17.93
C THR A 147 35.78 3.11 18.32
N PRO A 148 36.08 3.44 19.60
CA PRO A 148 35.54 2.93 20.87
C PRO A 148 35.21 4.03 21.92
N SER A 149 34.63 3.65 23.07
CA SER A 149 35.21 3.93 24.41
C SER A 149 34.15 3.85 25.54
N CYS A 150 34.22 2.73 26.26
CA CYS A 150 34.06 2.54 27.72
C CYS A 150 33.61 3.73 28.59
N VAL A 151 32.51 3.58 29.33
CA VAL A 151 32.48 3.53 30.82
C VAL A 151 31.17 2.89 31.33
N PRO A 152 31.15 2.31 32.57
CA PRO A 152 30.22 1.24 32.96
C PRO A 152 29.14 1.61 33.99
N ALA A 153 28.24 0.63 34.19
CA ALA A 153 27.53 0.24 35.41
C ALA A 153 26.48 1.18 36.05
N ALA A 154 25.22 0.73 36.10
CA ALA A 154 24.65 0.06 37.29
C ALA A 154 23.11 -0.05 37.17
N ALA A 155 22.60 -1.25 37.48
CA ALA A 155 21.39 -1.57 38.28
C ALA A 155 20.03 -0.89 37.93
N ALA A 156 18.86 -1.51 37.97
CA ALA A 156 18.37 -2.73 38.58
C ALA A 156 17.00 -3.10 37.96
N ALA A 157 16.59 -4.36 38.15
CA ALA A 157 15.26 -4.87 38.57
C ALA A 157 14.00 -4.02 38.25
N ALA A 158 12.85 -4.54 37.81
CA ALA A 158 12.23 -5.84 38.03
C ALA A 158 11.02 -6.00 37.07
N GLN A 159 10.66 -7.25 36.79
CA GLN A 159 9.33 -7.65 36.29
C GLN A 159 8.30 -7.58 37.44
N PRO A 160 7.01 -7.47 37.10
CA PRO A 160 6.11 -8.60 37.34
C PRO A 160 5.21 -8.86 36.12
N ALA A 161 5.01 -10.08 35.61
CA ALA A 161 4.36 -11.25 36.20
C ALA A 161 2.91 -10.98 36.66
N ALA A 162 1.93 -11.37 35.84
CA ALA A 162 0.93 -12.40 36.18
C ALA A 162 -0.29 -12.32 35.26
N CYS A 163 -0.51 -13.41 34.53
CA CYS A 163 -1.82 -13.79 34.03
C CYS A 163 -2.71 -14.16 35.22
N GLU A 164 -3.96 -13.69 35.26
CA GLU A 164 -5.03 -14.47 35.86
C GLU A 164 -6.37 -14.13 35.19
N VAL A 165 -7.05 -15.19 34.73
CA VAL A 165 -8.36 -15.23 34.07
C VAL A 165 -9.32 -15.91 35.08
N PRO A 166 -10.63 -15.59 35.08
CA PRO A 166 -11.49 -15.65 36.26
C PRO A 166 -12.16 -17.02 36.46
N PRO A 167 -12.89 -17.21 37.57
CA PRO A 167 -13.98 -18.17 37.59
C PRO A 167 -15.37 -17.52 37.62
N SER A 168 -16.17 -18.01 36.67
CA SER A 168 -17.62 -18.05 36.63
C SER A 168 -18.23 -18.66 37.90
N GLY A 169 -19.38 -18.15 38.36
CA GLY A 169 -20.19 -18.84 39.37
C GLY A 169 -21.24 -18.00 40.08
N ALA A 170 -22.44 -17.88 39.50
CA ALA A 170 -23.70 -17.84 40.26
C ALA A 170 -24.02 -19.30 40.70
N PRO A 171 -24.78 -19.59 41.80
CA PRO A 171 -26.21 -19.25 41.87
C PRO A 171 -26.85 -19.07 43.28
N ALA A 172 -28.10 -18.60 43.25
CA ALA A 172 -29.25 -18.96 44.09
C ALA A 172 -29.23 -18.78 45.64
N GLY A 173 -30.15 -17.92 46.09
CA GLY A 173 -31.25 -18.37 46.95
C GLY A 173 -31.08 -18.31 48.47
N ARG A 174 -31.88 -17.44 49.12
CA ARG A 174 -32.52 -17.53 50.46
C ARG A 174 -32.98 -16.10 50.83
N ARG A 175 -34.13 -15.83 51.42
CA ARG A 175 -35.18 -16.66 52.02
C ARG A 175 -36.43 -15.79 52.14
#